data_AF-A0A2A4QU38-F1
#
_entry.id   AF-A0A2A4QU38-F1
#
_cell.length_a   1.000
_cell.length_b   1.000
_cell.length_c   1.000
_cell.angle_alpha   90.00
_cell.angle_beta   90.00
_cell.angle_gamma   90.00
#
_symmetry.space_group_name_H-M   'P 1'
#
loop_
_entity.id
_entity.type
_entity.pdbx_description
1 polymer ?
#
loop_
_entity_poly.entity_id
_entity_poly.type
_entity_poly.pdbx_seq_one_letter_code
_entity_poly.pdbx_strand_id
1 'polypeptide(L)'
;MTERLQGLDSKNDTTNIVVYSSLVRVLKIFLPLAAIAIIGVLLIWPQLAAIQSVPLNKADIQALKQAETENRLLNPVFNTNDESGRPIIITATEAIQRRSDENSIELIAPSATLKDTDRSTTLNADNGHYDQLNKIIELHNNVIVRDTANNILETEQLTADIGNNSAHNDVPTTLTTPNGVITGQGGVIIENNGAKTTFKGPAKAVIK
;
A
#
# COMPACT_ATOMS: atom_id res chain seq x y z
N MET A 1 8.27 30.19 -106.85
CA MET A 1 8.56 31.58 -106.45
C MET A 1 7.71 31.86 -105.22
N THR A 2 8.37 32.14 -104.08
CA THR A 2 7.87 32.86 -102.87
C THR A 2 6.62 32.29 -102.18
N GLU A 3 6.45 32.21 -100.86
CA GLU A 3 7.19 32.55 -99.66
C GLU A 3 6.30 32.09 -98.48
N ARG A 4 6.92 31.72 -97.36
CA ARG A 4 6.51 32.01 -95.97
C ARG A 4 5.36 31.29 -95.24
N LEU A 5 5.66 31.24 -93.93
CA LEU A 5 4.86 31.06 -92.71
C LEU A 5 4.69 29.60 -92.26
N GLN A 6 5.45 29.17 -91.25
CA GLN A 6 5.18 29.44 -89.81
C GLN A 6 3.78 28.90 -89.48
N GLY A 7 3.64 27.70 -88.91
CA GLY A 7 4.26 27.35 -87.63
C GLY A 7 3.39 27.87 -86.50
N LEU A 8 2.17 27.33 -86.40
CA LEU A 8 1.32 27.26 -85.20
C LEU A 8 0.26 26.19 -85.48
N ASP A 9 0.54 24.94 -85.15
CA ASP A 9 -0.52 23.96 -84.94
C ASP A 9 -0.35 23.32 -83.54
N SER A 10 -1.43 23.42 -82.81
CA SER A 10 -1.61 23.08 -81.40
C SER A 10 -1.84 21.58 -81.27
N LYS A 11 -0.93 20.85 -80.61
CA LYS A 11 -1.10 19.43 -80.25
C LYS A 11 0.06 19.02 -79.35
N ASN A 12 -0.08 18.51 -78.13
CA ASN A 12 -1.22 18.05 -77.36
C ASN A 12 -0.75 18.10 -75.91
N ASP A 13 -1.37 18.95 -75.09
CA ASP A 13 -1.54 18.61 -73.68
C ASP A 13 -2.45 17.38 -73.63
N THR A 14 -2.02 16.32 -72.93
CA THR A 14 -2.83 15.24 -72.28
C THR A 14 -2.11 13.89 -72.22
N THR A 15 -0.82 13.88 -71.87
CA THR A 15 -0.11 12.63 -71.55
C THR A 15 -0.23 12.28 -70.07
N ASN A 16 -1.42 12.31 -69.45
CA ASN A 16 -1.63 11.83 -68.08
C ASN A 16 -3.12 11.71 -67.71
N ILE A 17 -3.88 10.81 -68.34
CA ILE A 17 -5.27 10.54 -67.88
C ILE A 17 -5.71 9.07 -67.88
N VAL A 18 -4.84 8.11 -68.21
CA VAL A 18 -5.26 6.69 -68.27
C VAL A 18 -4.83 5.87 -67.04
N VAL A 19 -3.91 6.37 -66.20
CA VAL A 19 -3.40 5.62 -65.03
C VAL A 19 -4.27 5.78 -63.77
N TYR A 20 -5.09 6.83 -63.67
CA TYR A 20 -5.94 7.07 -62.49
C TYR A 20 -7.26 6.28 -62.47
N SER A 21 -7.72 5.73 -63.60
CA SER A 21 -9.03 5.08 -63.70
C SER A 21 -9.04 3.62 -63.20
N SER A 22 -7.95 2.88 -63.41
CA SER A 22 -7.84 1.46 -63.02
C SER A 22 -7.54 1.28 -61.53
N LEU A 23 -6.70 2.15 -60.95
CA LEU A 23 -6.35 2.14 -59.52
C LEU A 23 -7.57 2.36 -58.61
N VAL A 24 -8.45 3.30 -58.98
CA VAL A 24 -9.68 3.57 -58.20
C VAL A 24 -10.65 2.39 -58.28
N ARG A 25 -10.69 1.66 -59.40
CA ARG A 25 -11.55 0.48 -59.57
C ARG A 25 -11.07 -0.71 -58.74
N VAL A 26 -9.74 -0.92 -58.64
CA VAL A 26 -9.15 -1.94 -57.75
C VAL A 26 -9.39 -1.57 -56.29
N LEU A 27 -9.22 -0.31 -55.90
CA LEU A 27 -9.41 0.13 -54.51
C LEU A 27 -10.88 0.02 -54.06
N LYS A 28 -11.85 0.27 -54.95
CA LYS A 28 -13.29 0.09 -54.68
C LYS A 28 -13.71 -1.37 -54.41
N ILE A 29 -12.94 -2.36 -54.89
CA ILE A 29 -13.22 -3.79 -54.68
C ILE A 29 -12.36 -4.37 -53.56
N PHE A 30 -11.11 -3.92 -53.44
CA PHE A 30 -10.20 -4.38 -52.40
C PHE A 30 -10.66 -3.95 -51.00
N LEU A 31 -11.19 -2.73 -50.86
CA LEU A 31 -11.64 -2.20 -49.58
C LEU A 31 -12.74 -3.05 -48.92
N PRO A 32 -13.88 -3.38 -49.59
CA PRO A 32 -14.89 -4.24 -48.99
C PRO A 32 -14.38 -5.67 -48.75
N LEU A 33 -13.49 -6.18 -49.61
CA LEU A 33 -12.93 -7.52 -49.44
C LEU A 33 -12.03 -7.61 -48.19
N ALA A 34 -11.19 -6.60 -47.96
CA ALA A 34 -10.36 -6.50 -46.77
C ALA A 34 -11.20 -6.39 -45.49
N ALA A 35 -12.30 -5.62 -45.52
CA ALA A 35 -13.23 -5.52 -44.41
C ALA A 35 -13.85 -6.89 -44.06
N ILE A 36 -14.30 -7.65 -45.07
CA ILE A 36 -14.83 -9.00 -44.87
C ILE A 36 -13.76 -9.95 -44.30
N ALA A 37 -12.53 -9.87 -44.79
CA ALA A 37 -11.42 -10.68 -44.30
C ALA A 37 -11.12 -10.39 -42.82
N ILE A 38 -11.10 -9.11 -42.41
CA ILE A 38 -10.89 -8.72 -41.01
C ILE A 38 -12.02 -9.25 -40.12
N ILE A 39 -13.27 -9.12 -40.55
CA ILE A 39 -14.42 -9.67 -39.82
C ILE A 39 -14.31 -11.20 -39.69
N GLY A 40 -13.94 -11.89 -40.76
CA GLY A 40 -13.73 -13.33 -40.75
C GLY A 40 -12.65 -13.76 -39.75
N VAL A 41 -11.52 -13.05 -39.70
CA VAL A 41 -10.45 -13.30 -38.73
C VAL A 41 -10.96 -13.10 -37.30
N LEU A 42 -11.69 -12.01 -37.02
CA LEU A 42 -12.24 -11.73 -35.69
C LEU A 42 -13.24 -12.80 -35.22
N LEU A 43 -14.01 -13.41 -36.13
CA LEU A 43 -14.95 -14.47 -35.79
C LEU A 43 -14.27 -15.82 -35.52
N ILE A 44 -13.17 -16.12 -36.21
CA ILE A 44 -12.42 -17.38 -36.06
C ILE A 44 -11.44 -17.31 -34.87
N TRP A 45 -10.88 -16.12 -34.58
CA TRP A 45 -9.91 -15.88 -33.51
C TRP A 45 -10.31 -16.43 -32.13
N PRO A 46 -11.53 -16.22 -31.59
CA PRO A 46 -11.88 -16.72 -30.25
C PRO A 46 -11.86 -18.24 -30.15
N GLN A 47 -12.10 -18.96 -31.25
CA GLN A 47 -12.11 -20.43 -31.27
C GLN A 47 -10.69 -21.01 -31.16
N LEU A 48 -9.70 -20.29 -31.70
CA LEU A 48 -8.28 -20.63 -31.58
C LEU A 48 -7.71 -20.22 -30.21
N ALA A 49 -8.17 -19.08 -29.67
CA ALA A 49 -7.75 -18.58 -28.36
C ALA A 49 -8.35 -19.36 -27.18
N ALA A 50 -9.47 -20.05 -27.37
CA ALA A 50 -10.13 -20.86 -26.35
C ALA A 50 -9.31 -22.08 -25.86
N ILE A 51 -8.19 -22.41 -26.52
CA ILE A 51 -7.30 -23.52 -26.11
C ILE A 51 -6.34 -23.09 -24.98
N GLN A 52 -6.28 -21.79 -24.63
CA GLN A 52 -5.42 -21.26 -23.55
C GLN A 52 -6.20 -20.49 -22.46
N SER A 53 -7.48 -20.77 -22.24
CA SER A 53 -8.14 -20.31 -21.02
C SER A 53 -7.56 -21.09 -19.83
N VAL A 54 -6.47 -20.60 -19.25
CA VAL A 54 -6.01 -21.03 -17.93
C VAL A 54 -7.19 -20.81 -16.98
N PRO A 55 -7.81 -21.86 -16.43
CA PRO A 55 -8.88 -21.66 -15.47
C PRO A 55 -8.29 -20.92 -14.28
N LEU A 56 -8.80 -19.72 -13.99
CA LEU A 56 -8.47 -19.01 -12.76
C LEU A 56 -8.66 -19.99 -11.60
N ASN A 57 -7.59 -20.21 -10.84
CA ASN A 57 -7.66 -21.07 -9.67
C ASN A 57 -8.71 -20.46 -8.71
N LYS A 58 -9.40 -21.29 -7.93
CA LYS A 58 -10.27 -20.83 -6.84
C LYS A 58 -9.53 -19.85 -5.90
N ALA A 59 -8.21 -20.01 -5.77
CA ALA A 59 -7.33 -19.08 -5.05
C ALA A 59 -7.30 -17.67 -5.66
N ASP A 60 -7.24 -17.54 -6.99
CA ASP A 60 -7.19 -16.24 -7.67
C ASP A 60 -8.53 -15.51 -7.54
N ILE A 61 -9.64 -16.25 -7.63
CA ILE A 61 -10.99 -15.69 -7.45
C ILE A 61 -11.20 -15.25 -5.98
N GLN A 62 -10.66 -15.99 -5.01
CA GLN A 62 -10.72 -15.59 -3.60
C GLN A 62 -9.83 -14.37 -3.32
N ALA A 63 -8.63 -14.28 -3.91
CA ALA A 63 -7.76 -13.12 -3.78
C ALA A 63 -8.41 -11.86 -4.37
N LEU A 64 -9.09 -11.96 -5.52
CA LEU A 64 -9.84 -10.86 -6.11
C LEU A 64 -11.00 -10.39 -5.22
N LYS A 65 -11.75 -11.32 -4.61
CA LYS A 65 -12.83 -10.98 -3.66
C LYS A 65 -12.32 -10.36 -2.35
N GLN A 66 -11.18 -10.84 -1.84
CA GLN A 66 -10.54 -10.26 -0.65
C GLN A 66 -10.03 -8.85 -0.95
N ALA A 67 -9.37 -8.62 -2.10
CA ALA A 67 -8.94 -7.28 -2.53
C ALA A 67 -10.10 -6.30 -2.76
N GLU A 68 -11.31 -6.81 -3.00
CA GLU A 68 -12.53 -6.01 -3.08
C GLU A 68 -12.99 -5.49 -1.71
N THR A 69 -12.63 -6.18 -0.61
CA THR A 69 -13.15 -5.93 0.75
C THR A 69 -12.09 -5.40 1.72
N GLU A 70 -10.85 -5.87 1.61
CA GLU A 70 -9.75 -5.56 2.52
C GLU A 70 -8.43 -5.38 1.76
N ASN A 71 -7.61 -4.43 2.20
CA ASN A 71 -6.26 -4.22 1.73
C ASN A 71 -5.28 -4.88 2.72
N ARG A 72 -4.48 -5.83 2.23
CA ARG A 72 -3.48 -6.55 3.02
C ARG A 72 -2.09 -6.19 2.55
N LEU A 73 -1.27 -5.69 3.46
CA LEU A 73 0.13 -5.34 3.22
C LEU A 73 1.04 -6.34 3.95
N LEU A 74 2.05 -6.85 3.27
CA LEU A 74 3.08 -7.71 3.85
C LEU A 74 4.32 -6.90 4.18
N ASN A 75 4.87 -7.09 5.37
CA ASN A 75 6.00 -6.33 5.91
C ASN A 75 5.88 -4.80 5.73
N PRO A 76 4.73 -4.18 6.08
CA PRO A 76 4.56 -2.74 5.92
C PRO A 76 5.51 -1.95 6.82
N VAL A 77 5.90 -0.77 6.34
CA VAL A 77 6.65 0.23 7.10
C VAL A 77 5.88 1.54 7.06
N PHE A 78 5.34 1.97 8.20
CA PHE A 78 4.67 3.25 8.37
C PHE A 78 5.64 4.24 9.00
N ASN A 79 5.84 5.36 8.33
CA ASN A 79 6.61 6.48 8.86
C ASN A 79 5.63 7.57 9.26
N THR A 80 5.62 7.90 10.54
CA THR A 80 4.77 8.96 11.09
C THR A 80 5.60 9.90 11.96
N ASN A 81 4.99 10.99 12.42
CA ASN A 81 5.61 11.95 13.31
C ASN A 81 4.69 12.19 14.50
N ASP A 82 5.29 12.40 15.67
CA ASP A 82 4.56 12.94 16.81
C ASP A 82 4.24 14.44 16.62
N GLU A 83 3.56 15.04 17.60
CA GLU A 83 3.25 16.47 17.57
C GLU A 83 4.49 17.38 17.60
N SER A 84 5.62 16.88 18.11
CA SER A 84 6.90 17.60 18.09
C SER A 84 7.68 17.42 16.78
N GLY A 85 7.13 16.68 15.81
CA GLY A 85 7.77 16.40 14.53
C GLY A 85 8.82 15.28 14.58
N ARG A 86 8.99 14.58 15.71
CA ARG A 86 9.97 13.49 15.84
C ARG A 86 9.50 12.26 15.05
N PRO A 87 10.40 11.59 14.30
CA PRO A 87 10.04 10.47 13.46
C PRO A 87 9.76 9.20 14.28
N ILE A 88 8.70 8.50 13.89
CA ILE A 88 8.25 7.24 14.48
C ILE A 88 8.10 6.24 13.34
N ILE A 89 8.72 5.08 13.51
CA ILE A 89 8.69 4.01 12.52
C ILE A 89 7.88 2.86 13.11
N ILE A 90 6.79 2.48 12.46
CA ILE A 90 5.96 1.34 12.83
C ILE A 90 6.11 0.29 11.73
N THR A 91 6.51 -0.91 12.11
CA THR A 91 6.57 -2.07 11.23
C THR A 91 5.66 -3.17 11.74
N ALA A 92 5.25 -4.07 10.86
CA ALA A 92 4.48 -5.26 11.22
C ALA A 92 4.84 -6.38 10.24
N THR A 93 4.48 -7.62 10.57
CA THR A 93 4.56 -8.74 9.62
C THR A 93 3.45 -8.60 8.57
N GLU A 94 2.25 -8.23 9.01
CA GLU A 94 1.11 -7.95 8.13
C GLU A 94 0.33 -6.74 8.65
N ALA A 95 -0.23 -5.95 7.74
CA ALA A 95 -1.28 -4.97 8.06
C ALA A 95 -2.53 -5.26 7.24
N ILE A 96 -3.70 -5.20 7.87
CA ILE A 96 -4.99 -5.45 7.26
C ILE A 96 -5.86 -4.21 7.47
N GLN A 97 -6.31 -3.59 6.38
CA GLN A 97 -7.17 -2.42 6.38
C GLN A 97 -8.47 -2.76 5.67
N ARG A 98 -9.61 -2.63 6.33
CA ARG A 98 -10.91 -2.91 5.70
C ARG A 98 -11.37 -1.71 4.90
N ARG A 99 -11.92 -1.90 3.70
CA ARG A 99 -12.46 -0.76 2.91
C ARG A 99 -13.64 -0.06 3.59
N SER A 100 -14.36 -0.77 4.47
CA SER A 100 -15.45 -0.17 5.25
C SER A 100 -14.95 0.81 6.33
N ASP A 101 -13.68 0.72 6.70
CA ASP A 101 -13.04 1.56 7.71
C ASP A 101 -11.57 1.80 7.35
N GLU A 102 -11.34 2.81 6.50
CA GLU A 102 -10.00 3.12 5.99
C GLU A 102 -9.06 3.67 7.08
N ASN A 103 -9.57 4.11 8.23
CA ASN A 103 -8.71 4.65 9.30
C ASN A 103 -8.22 3.56 10.27
N SER A 104 -8.84 2.38 10.22
CA SER A 104 -8.56 1.26 11.11
C SER A 104 -7.65 0.23 10.44
N ILE A 105 -6.49 0.00 11.04
CA ILE A 105 -5.47 -0.92 10.53
C ILE A 105 -5.15 -1.96 11.60
N GLU A 106 -5.46 -3.22 11.33
CA GLU A 106 -5.01 -4.34 12.15
C GLU A 106 -3.55 -4.67 11.82
N LEU A 107 -2.71 -4.82 12.84
CA LEU A 107 -1.28 -5.09 12.73
C LEU A 107 -0.96 -6.44 13.36
N ILE A 108 -0.22 -7.28 12.63
CA ILE A 108 0.26 -8.59 13.11
C ILE A 108 1.74 -8.50 13.44
N ALA A 109 2.10 -8.86 14.67
CA ALA A 109 3.43 -8.70 15.25
C ALA A 109 4.01 -7.27 15.03
N PRO A 110 3.31 -6.22 15.50
CA PRO A 110 3.80 -4.86 15.34
C PRO A 110 5.08 -4.58 16.13
N SER A 111 5.92 -3.71 15.57
CA SER A 111 7.11 -3.15 16.19
C SER A 111 7.17 -1.65 15.92
N ALA A 112 7.08 -0.83 16.95
CA ALA A 112 7.26 0.61 16.84
C ALA A 112 8.61 1.04 17.41
N THR A 113 9.32 1.91 16.71
CA THR A 113 10.56 2.52 17.17
C THR A 113 10.40 4.02 17.20
N LEU A 114 10.52 4.58 18.41
CA LEU A 114 10.62 6.00 18.66
C LEU A 114 12.09 6.38 18.76
N LYS A 115 12.51 7.40 18.00
CA LYS A 115 13.85 7.98 18.09
C LYS A 115 13.75 9.42 18.58
N ASP A 116 14.41 9.69 19.69
CA ASP A 116 14.74 11.02 20.17
C ASP A 116 16.25 11.27 19.94
N THR A 117 16.72 12.47 20.27
CA THR A 117 18.11 12.92 20.03
C THR A 117 19.12 11.94 20.61
N ASP A 118 18.95 11.53 21.88
CA ASP A 118 19.88 10.64 22.59
C ASP A 118 19.21 9.35 23.12
N ARG A 119 17.91 9.19 22.87
CA ARG A 119 17.11 8.08 23.42
C ARG A 119 16.36 7.38 22.30
N SER A 120 16.23 6.07 22.41
CA SER A 120 15.36 5.29 21.55
C SER A 120 14.51 4.37 22.41
N THR A 121 13.24 4.26 22.04
CA THR A 121 12.29 3.37 22.69
C THR A 121 11.71 2.47 21.64
N THR A 122 11.75 1.16 21.89
CA THR A 122 11.16 0.15 21.02
C THR A 122 9.98 -0.49 21.72
N LEU A 123 8.92 -0.73 20.98
CA LEU A 123 7.66 -1.28 21.45
C LEU A 123 7.28 -2.45 20.56
N ASN A 124 7.00 -3.61 21.14
CA ASN A 124 6.66 -4.84 20.44
C ASN A 124 5.41 -5.47 21.05
N ALA A 125 4.59 -6.12 20.22
CA ALA A 125 3.45 -6.93 20.66
C ALA A 125 3.15 -8.01 19.62
N ASP A 126 2.28 -8.96 19.95
CA ASP A 126 1.84 -9.98 19.00
C ASP A 126 0.73 -9.45 18.07
N ASN A 127 -0.14 -8.59 18.60
CA ASN A 127 -1.23 -7.97 17.86
C ASN A 127 -1.31 -6.47 18.13
N GLY A 128 -1.77 -5.71 17.15
CA GLY A 128 -2.06 -4.30 17.33
C GLY A 128 -3.22 -3.82 16.48
N HIS A 129 -3.81 -2.71 16.91
CA HIS A 129 -4.84 -1.98 16.19
C HIS A 129 -4.40 -0.53 16.11
N TYR A 130 -4.23 -0.02 14.89
CA TYR A 130 -3.83 1.35 14.66
C TYR A 130 -4.99 2.16 14.08
N ASP A 131 -5.45 3.13 14.86
CA ASP A 131 -6.36 4.17 14.41
C ASP A 131 -5.53 5.35 13.86
N GLN A 132 -5.48 5.44 12.54
CA GLN A 132 -4.69 6.43 11.83
C GLN A 132 -5.24 7.86 12.03
N LEU A 133 -6.56 8.01 12.22
CA LEU A 133 -7.19 9.31 12.37
C LEU A 133 -6.87 9.91 13.75
N ASN A 134 -7.05 9.12 14.80
CA ASN A 134 -6.81 9.54 16.18
C ASN A 134 -5.35 9.39 16.60
N LYS A 135 -4.50 8.75 15.77
CA LYS A 135 -3.10 8.43 16.06
C LYS A 135 -2.94 7.60 17.33
N ILE A 136 -3.87 6.67 17.56
CA ILE A 136 -3.86 5.77 18.70
C ILE A 136 -3.48 4.38 18.21
N ILE A 137 -2.55 3.73 18.90
CA ILE A 137 -2.22 2.33 18.69
C ILE A 137 -2.55 1.55 19.95
N GLU A 138 -3.42 0.56 19.81
CA GLU A 138 -3.70 -0.44 20.84
C GLU A 138 -2.86 -1.67 20.55
N LEU A 139 -2.18 -2.18 21.57
CA LEU A 139 -1.31 -3.34 21.48
C LEU A 139 -1.81 -4.40 22.44
N HIS A 140 -1.80 -5.64 21.98
CA HIS A 140 -2.34 -6.77 22.70
C HIS A 140 -1.40 -7.95 22.61
N ASN A 141 -1.35 -8.69 23.73
CA ASN A 141 -0.58 -9.90 23.95
C ASN A 141 0.94 -9.66 23.88
N ASN A 142 1.64 -10.08 24.94
CA ASN A 142 3.10 -10.03 25.00
C ASN A 142 3.68 -8.64 24.64
N VAL A 143 3.12 -7.59 25.22
CA VAL A 143 3.55 -6.22 24.97
C VAL A 143 4.84 -5.94 25.73
N ILE A 144 5.90 -5.58 25.00
CA ILE A 144 7.23 -5.31 25.54
C ILE A 144 7.69 -3.93 25.09
N VAL A 145 8.05 -3.08 26.05
CA VAL A 145 8.68 -1.77 25.82
C VAL A 145 10.12 -1.83 26.30
N ARG A 146 11.07 -1.37 25.48
CA ARG A 146 12.49 -1.27 25.84
C ARG A 146 13.00 0.13 25.58
N ASP A 147 13.85 0.63 26.46
CA ASP A 147 14.56 1.90 26.25
C ASP A 147 16.09 1.72 26.19
N THR A 148 16.79 2.80 25.89
CA THR A 148 18.26 2.83 25.85
C THR A 148 18.94 2.68 27.21
N ALA A 149 18.19 2.75 28.31
CA ALA A 149 18.70 2.59 29.68
C ALA A 149 18.57 1.15 30.20
N ASN A 150 18.26 0.19 29.33
CA ASN A 150 17.99 -1.21 29.66
C ASN A 150 16.78 -1.40 30.58
N ASN A 151 15.81 -0.48 30.53
CA ASN A 151 14.52 -0.68 31.16
C ASN A 151 13.65 -1.53 30.24
N ILE A 152 12.92 -2.49 30.82
CA ILE A 152 12.01 -3.40 30.12
C ILE A 152 10.66 -3.34 30.81
N LEU A 153 9.63 -2.88 30.11
CA LEU A 153 8.25 -2.91 30.57
C LEU A 153 7.49 -4.04 29.86
N GLU A 154 6.81 -4.87 30.62
CA GLU A 154 6.07 -6.05 30.14
C GLU A 154 4.62 -5.97 30.61
N THR A 155 3.67 -6.20 29.70
CA THR A 155 2.24 -6.22 29.99
C THR A 155 1.45 -6.96 28.91
N GLU A 156 0.18 -7.26 29.17
CA GLU A 156 -0.72 -7.93 28.21
C GLU A 156 -1.38 -6.94 27.24
N GLN A 157 -1.55 -5.68 27.64
CA GLN A 157 -2.18 -4.66 26.81
C GLN A 157 -1.55 -3.30 27.06
N LEU A 158 -1.40 -2.51 26.00
CA LEU A 158 -0.96 -1.13 26.08
C LEU A 158 -1.64 -0.29 24.99
N THR A 159 -2.26 0.81 25.39
CA THR A 159 -2.78 1.82 24.46
C THR A 159 -1.82 3.00 24.43
N ALA A 160 -1.26 3.31 23.27
CA ALA A 160 -0.34 4.42 23.08
C ALA A 160 -0.95 5.49 22.16
N ASP A 161 -0.91 6.73 22.62
CA ASP A 161 -1.19 7.91 21.83
C ASP A 161 0.12 8.41 21.20
N ILE A 162 0.22 8.25 19.89
CA ILE A 162 1.41 8.58 19.10
C ILE A 162 1.60 10.09 19.00
N GLY A 163 0.51 10.86 18.99
CA GLY A 163 0.57 12.33 18.92
C GLY A 163 1.17 12.92 20.18
N ASN A 164 0.60 12.54 21.33
CA ASN A 164 1.00 13.03 22.66
C ASN A 164 2.20 12.29 23.25
N ASN A 165 2.65 11.21 22.62
CA ASN A 165 3.72 10.33 23.09
C ASN A 165 3.49 9.89 24.55
N SER A 166 2.26 9.40 24.78
CA SER A 166 1.80 8.88 26.05
C SER A 166 1.30 7.46 25.86
N ALA A 167 1.34 6.66 26.91
CA ALA A 167 0.81 5.30 26.86
C ALA A 167 0.18 4.93 28.19
N HIS A 168 -0.86 4.12 28.16
CA HIS A 168 -1.50 3.66 29.37
C HIS A 168 -2.10 2.27 29.19
N ASN A 169 -2.36 1.63 30.32
CA ASN A 169 -3.22 0.47 30.37
C ASN A 169 -3.89 0.36 31.75
N ASP A 170 -4.77 -0.62 31.88
CA ASP A 170 -5.49 -0.96 33.11
C ASP A 170 -5.28 -2.43 33.53
N VAL A 171 -4.27 -3.09 32.98
CA VAL A 171 -3.92 -4.50 33.26
C VAL A 171 -2.54 -4.60 33.91
N PRO A 172 -2.20 -5.69 34.62
CA PRO A 172 -0.92 -5.81 35.31
C PRO A 172 0.28 -5.50 34.41
N THR A 173 1.21 -4.71 34.97
CA THR A 173 2.43 -4.28 34.28
C THR A 173 3.64 -4.47 35.18
N THR A 174 4.72 -5.00 34.62
CA THR A 174 6.01 -5.14 35.29
C THR A 174 7.05 -4.29 34.56
N LEU A 175 7.80 -3.49 35.30
CA LEU A 175 8.95 -2.74 34.82
C LEU A 175 10.21 -3.27 35.51
N THR A 176 11.09 -3.84 34.71
CA THR A 176 12.42 -4.27 35.11
C THR A 176 13.42 -3.19 34.74
N THR A 177 14.19 -2.74 35.73
CA THR A 177 15.28 -1.77 35.57
C THR A 177 16.58 -2.40 36.08
N PRO A 178 17.76 -1.85 35.73
CA PRO A 178 19.03 -2.32 36.29
C PRO A 178 19.06 -2.32 37.84
N ASN A 179 18.31 -1.42 38.47
CA ASN A 179 18.33 -1.17 39.91
C ASN A 179 17.18 -1.86 40.67
N GLY A 180 16.28 -2.57 39.98
CA GLY A 180 15.12 -3.17 40.64
C GLY A 180 13.96 -3.48 39.71
N VAL A 181 12.90 -4.03 40.29
CA VAL A 181 11.67 -4.42 39.60
C VAL A 181 10.48 -3.74 40.26
N ILE A 182 9.60 -3.17 39.45
CA ILE A 182 8.36 -2.52 39.87
C ILE A 182 7.20 -3.26 39.21
N THR A 183 6.16 -3.59 39.97
CA THR A 183 4.94 -4.22 39.46
C THR A 183 3.75 -3.39 39.88
N GLY A 184 2.88 -3.02 38.94
CA GLY A 184 1.59 -2.37 39.19
C GLY A 184 0.45 -3.25 38.71
N GLN A 185 -0.43 -3.67 39.61
CA GLN A 185 -1.54 -4.58 39.28
C GLN A 185 -2.71 -3.87 38.59
N GLY A 186 -2.86 -2.56 38.78
CA GLY A 186 -3.90 -1.77 38.12
C GLY A 186 -3.48 -1.17 36.79
N GLY A 187 -2.27 -1.48 36.30
CA GLY A 187 -1.69 -0.90 35.09
C GLY A 187 -0.69 0.23 35.31
N VAL A 188 -0.43 0.96 34.23
CA VAL A 188 0.59 1.99 34.12
C VAL A 188 0.05 3.18 33.31
N ILE A 189 0.55 4.36 33.63
CA ILE A 189 0.40 5.58 32.82
C ILE A 189 1.80 6.12 32.56
N ILE A 190 2.12 6.33 31.30
CA ILE A 190 3.41 6.79 30.79
C ILE A 190 3.15 8.14 30.10
N GLU A 191 3.82 9.19 30.56
CA GLU A 191 3.66 10.56 30.11
C GLU A 191 5.03 11.17 29.80
N ASN A 192 5.03 12.33 29.13
CA ASN A 192 6.22 13.12 28.84
C ASN A 192 7.30 12.30 28.13
N ASN A 193 6.94 11.56 27.08
CA ASN A 193 7.87 10.74 26.30
C ASN A 193 8.56 9.64 27.14
N GLY A 194 7.87 9.11 28.15
CA GLY A 194 8.43 8.12 29.07
C GLY A 194 9.20 8.71 30.25
N ALA A 195 9.36 10.03 30.35
CA ALA A 195 10.04 10.66 31.48
C ALA A 195 9.27 10.52 32.80
N LYS A 196 7.95 10.33 32.73
CA LYS A 196 7.10 10.09 33.91
C LYS A 196 6.32 8.81 33.71
N THR A 197 6.50 7.86 34.62
CA THR A 197 5.78 6.58 34.64
C THR A 197 5.10 6.40 35.99
N THR A 198 3.79 6.19 35.99
CA THR A 198 2.95 6.04 37.18
C THR A 198 2.33 4.64 37.17
N PHE A 199 2.61 3.84 38.20
CA PHE A 199 1.99 2.51 38.37
C PHE A 199 0.70 2.63 39.19
N LYS A 200 -0.38 2.08 38.66
CA LYS A 200 -1.67 1.98 39.34
C LYS A 200 -1.64 0.81 40.32
N GLY A 201 -2.12 1.07 41.53
CA GLY A 201 -2.07 0.11 42.63
C GLY A 201 -3.03 -1.07 42.48
N PRO A 202 -2.85 -2.16 43.25
CA PRO A 202 -1.74 -2.41 44.18
C PRO A 202 -0.38 -2.47 43.49
N ALA A 203 0.64 -1.81 44.07
CA ALA A 203 1.98 -1.73 43.49
C ALA A 203 3.04 -2.31 44.44
N LYS A 204 4.06 -2.95 43.89
CA LYS A 204 5.20 -3.52 44.61
C LYS A 204 6.50 -3.09 43.93
N ALA A 205 7.45 -2.58 44.69
CA ALA A 205 8.79 -2.27 44.22
C ALA A 205 9.83 -3.07 45.00
N VAL A 206 10.78 -3.67 44.28
CA VAL A 206 11.93 -4.39 44.83
C VAL A 206 13.18 -3.74 44.28
N ILE A 207 13.97 -3.11 45.14
CA ILE A 207 15.19 -2.37 44.80
C ILE A 207 16.39 -3.22 45.21
N LYS A 208 17.44 -3.25 44.38
CA LYS A 208 18.69 -3.99 44.65
C LYS A 208 19.71 -3.13 45.38
#